data_AF-A0A075FVS6-F1
#
_entry.id   AF-A0A075FVS6-F1
#
_cell.length_a   1.000
_cell.length_b   1.000
_cell.length_c   1.000
_cell.angle_alpha   90.00
_cell.angle_beta   90.00
_cell.angle_gamma   90.00
#
_symmetry.space_group_name_H-M   'P 1'
#
loop_
_entity.id
_entity.type
_entity.pdbx_description
1 polymer ?
#
loop_
_entity_poly.entity_id
_entity_poly.type
_entity_poly.pdbx_seq_one_letter_code
_entity_poly.pdbx_strand_id
1 'polypeptide(L)'
;MDKEKKRESLRFLLAAASKIYGEKKLREMLLEQGAPSKDNLDELVKDEGLRFTHLTTALKESVDFVGQLEIRLSELCIIAENLGFGNPKIIRKWLSDECKPCIVEHVIDGYDEVYRIMIELDDRLMWSGWPLIGKLHDPLK
;
A
#
# COMPACT_ATOMS: atom_id res chain seq x y z
N MET A 1 -6.55 20.87 3.79
CA MET A 1 -7.25 20.04 2.80
C MET A 1 -8.74 20.36 2.88
N ASP A 2 -9.41 20.46 1.74
CA ASP A 2 -10.86 20.69 1.67
C ASP A 2 -11.66 19.50 2.25
N LYS A 3 -12.82 19.77 2.86
CA LYS A 3 -13.64 18.74 3.53
C LYS A 3 -14.12 17.67 2.55
N GLU A 4 -14.46 18.07 1.33
CA GLU A 4 -14.91 17.15 0.28
C GLU A 4 -13.76 16.25 -0.17
N LYS A 5 -12.60 16.85 -0.48
CA LYS A 5 -11.37 16.10 -0.81
C LYS A 5 -10.98 15.11 0.29
N LYS A 6 -11.04 15.52 1.58
CA LYS A 6 -10.80 14.62 2.71
C LYS A 6 -11.71 13.40 2.65
N ARG A 7 -13.01 13.63 2.44
CA ARG A 7 -14.02 12.58 2.39
C ARG A 7 -13.79 11.62 1.22
N GLU A 8 -13.46 12.15 0.05
CA GLU A 8 -13.13 11.34 -1.13
C GLU A 8 -11.89 10.47 -0.91
N SER A 9 -10.82 11.04 -0.36
CA SER A 9 -9.61 10.28 -0.05
C SER A 9 -9.88 9.18 0.98
N LEU A 10 -10.62 9.47 2.05
CA LEU A 10 -11.01 8.46 3.04
C LEU A 10 -11.88 7.37 2.42
N ARG A 11 -12.83 7.73 1.56
CA ARG A 11 -13.66 6.76 0.83
C ARG A 11 -12.80 5.82 -0.01
N PHE A 12 -11.87 6.38 -0.78
CA PHE A 12 -10.96 5.60 -1.62
C PHE A 12 -10.12 4.62 -0.79
N LEU A 13 -9.50 5.12 0.29
CA LEU A 13 -8.65 4.32 1.15
C LEU A 13 -9.44 3.22 1.88
N LEU A 14 -10.63 3.53 2.38
CA LEU A 14 -11.48 2.53 3.04
C LEU A 14 -12.00 1.48 2.06
N ALA A 15 -12.33 1.86 0.83
CA ALA A 15 -12.70 0.89 -0.20
C ALA A 15 -11.53 -0.06 -0.53
N ALA A 16 -10.30 0.46 -0.64
CA ALA A 16 -9.11 -0.36 -0.85
C ALA A 16 -8.85 -1.29 0.34
N ALA A 17 -8.88 -0.76 1.57
CA ALA A 17 -8.69 -1.55 2.78
C ALA A 17 -9.79 -2.62 2.96
N SER A 18 -11.03 -2.31 2.59
CA SER A 18 -12.15 -3.26 2.67
C SER A 18 -11.99 -4.42 1.69
N LYS A 19 -11.30 -4.25 0.56
CA LYS A 19 -10.98 -5.37 -0.35
C LYS A 19 -9.96 -6.33 0.25
N ILE A 20 -9.13 -5.87 1.18
CA ILE A 20 -8.09 -6.66 1.84
C ILE A 20 -8.66 -7.37 3.07
N TYR A 21 -9.36 -6.63 3.93
CA TYR A 21 -9.80 -7.13 5.24
C TYR A 21 -11.26 -7.58 5.29
N GLY A 22 -12.08 -7.15 4.33
CA GLY A 22 -13.53 -7.16 4.47
C GLY A 22 -14.02 -6.03 5.38
N GLU A 23 -15.23 -5.55 5.11
CA GLU A 23 -15.79 -4.39 5.80
C GLU A 23 -15.94 -4.58 7.32
N LYS A 24 -16.34 -5.78 7.75
CA LYS A 24 -16.52 -6.07 9.17
C LYS A 24 -15.21 -5.94 9.96
N LYS A 25 -14.16 -6.67 9.55
CA LYS A 25 -12.85 -6.64 10.20
C LYS A 25 -12.24 -5.23 10.14
N LEU A 26 -12.36 -4.55 9.00
CA LEU A 26 -11.86 -3.18 8.87
C LEU A 26 -12.52 -2.22 9.87
N ARG A 27 -13.85 -2.30 10.06
CA ARG A 27 -14.53 -1.46 11.04
C ARG A 27 -14.11 -1.78 12.47
N GLU A 28 -13.96 -3.05 12.82
CA GLU A 28 -13.45 -3.46 14.14
C GLU A 28 -12.06 -2.85 14.40
N MET A 29 -11.15 -2.98 13.43
CA MET A 29 -9.80 -2.38 13.52
C MET A 29 -9.85 -0.85 13.67
N LEU A 30 -10.75 -0.15 12.97
CA LEU A 30 -10.88 1.31 13.09
C LEU A 30 -11.49 1.71 14.45
N LEU A 31 -12.45 0.95 14.96
CA LEU A 31 -13.09 1.18 16.25
C LEU A 31 -12.10 1.04 17.41
N GLU A 32 -11.21 0.05 17.35
CA GLU A 32 -10.11 -0.12 18.32
C GLU A 32 -9.21 1.11 18.40
N GLN A 33 -9.10 1.87 17.30
CA GLN A 33 -8.33 3.12 17.23
C GLN A 33 -9.16 4.38 17.52
N GLY A 34 -10.37 4.23 18.06
CA GLY A 34 -11.24 5.34 18.44
C GLY A 34 -11.99 6.00 17.29
N ALA A 35 -12.15 5.31 16.15
CA ALA A 35 -13.03 5.79 15.09
C ALA A 35 -14.50 5.78 15.54
N PRO A 36 -15.37 6.65 14.95
CA PRO A 36 -16.80 6.63 15.23
C PRO A 36 -17.44 5.26 14.96
N SER A 37 -18.34 4.84 15.85
CA SER A 37 -19.12 3.62 15.64
C SER A 37 -20.24 3.87 14.62
N LYS A 38 -20.19 3.18 13.49
CA LYS A 38 -21.18 3.25 12.39
C LYS A 38 -21.46 1.87 11.79
N ASP A 39 -22.64 1.72 11.21
CA ASP A 39 -23.15 0.44 10.74
C ASP A 39 -22.53 -0.02 9.40
N ASN A 40 -21.88 0.90 8.68
CA ASN A 40 -21.17 0.62 7.43
C ASN A 40 -20.13 1.70 7.12
N LEU A 41 -19.25 1.43 6.15
CA LEU A 41 -18.20 2.37 5.73
C LEU A 41 -18.75 3.66 5.08
N ASP A 42 -19.90 3.60 4.41
CA ASP A 42 -20.51 4.75 3.75
C ASP A 42 -21.00 5.81 4.74
N GLU A 43 -21.53 5.37 5.89
CA GLU A 43 -21.87 6.22 7.02
C GLU A 43 -20.62 6.71 7.75
N LEU A 44 -19.63 5.83 7.94
CA LEU A 44 -18.37 6.16 8.60
C LEU A 44 -17.61 7.29 7.91
N VAL A 45 -17.55 7.25 6.57
CA VAL A 45 -16.91 8.28 5.74
C VAL A 45 -17.59 9.66 5.87
N LYS A 46 -18.89 9.69 6.16
CA LYS A 46 -19.64 10.95 6.33
C LYS A 46 -19.40 11.58 7.70
N ASP A 47 -18.97 10.80 8.69
CA ASP A 47 -18.72 11.25 10.05
C ASP A 47 -17.46 12.14 10.13
N GLU A 48 -17.60 13.34 10.68
CA GLU A 48 -16.48 14.28 10.80
C GLU A 48 -15.40 13.80 11.79
N GLY A 49 -15.77 12.91 12.71
CA GLY A 49 -14.87 12.27 13.66
C GLY A 49 -13.91 11.27 13.02
N LEU A 50 -14.17 10.77 11.80
CA LEU A 50 -13.23 9.91 11.10
C LEU A 50 -11.99 10.71 10.64
N ARG A 51 -10.81 10.19 10.97
CA ARG A 51 -9.50 10.78 10.65
C ARG A 51 -8.61 9.75 9.97
N PHE A 52 -7.69 10.20 9.11
CA PHE A 52 -6.69 9.31 8.49
C PHE A 52 -5.87 8.57 9.53
N THR A 53 -5.59 9.21 10.67
CA THR A 53 -4.86 8.62 11.79
C THR A 53 -5.51 7.33 12.30
N HIS A 54 -6.84 7.23 12.29
CA HIS A 54 -7.50 5.98 12.70
C HIS A 54 -7.15 4.83 11.75
N LEU A 55 -7.12 5.10 10.44
CA LEU A 55 -6.74 4.11 9.43
C LEU A 55 -5.24 3.79 9.50
N THR A 56 -4.37 4.80 9.52
CA THR A 56 -2.93 4.56 9.54
C THR A 56 -2.49 3.83 10.80
N THR A 57 -3.04 4.17 11.97
CA THR A 57 -2.77 3.44 13.21
C THR A 57 -3.34 2.03 13.17
N ALA A 58 -4.56 1.83 12.66
CA ALA A 58 -5.14 0.50 12.52
C ALA A 58 -4.28 -0.43 11.64
N LEU A 59 -3.66 0.12 10.58
CA LEU A 59 -2.73 -0.62 9.73
C LEU A 59 -1.39 -0.89 10.44
N LYS A 60 -0.86 0.08 11.19
CA LYS A 60 0.39 -0.08 11.98
C LYS A 60 0.27 -1.16 13.06
N GLU A 61 -0.86 -1.21 13.74
CA GLU A 61 -1.13 -2.19 14.80
C GLU A 61 -1.57 -3.56 14.23
N SER A 62 -1.87 -3.63 12.92
CA SER A 62 -2.21 -4.89 12.27
C SER A 62 -0.95 -5.71 11.97
N VAL A 63 -0.69 -6.71 12.81
CA VAL A 63 0.40 -7.69 12.59
C VAL A 63 0.31 -8.32 11.19
N ASP A 64 -0.91 -8.67 10.75
CA ASP A 64 -1.16 -9.20 9.41
C ASP A 64 -0.72 -8.22 8.32
N PHE A 65 -1.10 -6.94 8.44
CA PHE A 65 -0.72 -5.91 7.45
C PHE A 65 0.79 -5.73 7.38
N VAL A 66 1.41 -5.52 8.55
CA VAL A 66 2.84 -5.22 8.68
C VAL A 66 3.67 -6.39 8.14
N GLY A 67 3.29 -7.63 8.47
CA GLY A 67 3.96 -8.82 7.95
C GLY A 67 3.84 -8.94 6.42
N GLN A 68 2.66 -8.69 5.86
CA GLN A 68 2.48 -8.70 4.40
C GLN A 68 3.29 -7.58 3.72
N LEU A 69 3.29 -6.38 4.30
CA LEU A 69 4.06 -5.25 3.79
C LEU A 69 5.57 -5.54 3.80
N GLU A 70 6.08 -6.15 4.87
CA GLU A 70 7.47 -6.58 4.97
C GLU A 70 7.85 -7.59 3.88
N ILE A 71 7.01 -8.61 3.67
CA ILE A 71 7.21 -9.61 2.61
C ILE A 71 7.26 -8.92 1.24
N ARG A 72 6.27 -8.07 0.93
CA ARG A 72 6.19 -7.39 -0.38
C ARG A 72 7.34 -6.43 -0.63
N LEU A 73 7.76 -5.68 0.39
CA LEU A 73 8.94 -4.80 0.28
C LEU A 73 10.23 -5.60 0.11
N SER A 74 10.35 -6.75 0.78
CA SER A 74 11.49 -7.65 0.60
C SER A 74 11.56 -8.20 -0.83
N GLU A 75 10.43 -8.64 -1.38
CA GLU A 75 10.31 -9.08 -2.78
C GLU A 75 10.69 -7.95 -3.75
N LEU A 76 10.11 -6.75 -3.55
CA LEU A 76 10.38 -5.57 -4.36
C LEU A 76 11.86 -5.18 -4.30
N CYS A 77 12.47 -5.22 -3.11
CA CYS A 77 13.87 -4.92 -2.90
C CYS A 77 14.77 -5.90 -3.67
N ILE A 78 14.50 -7.21 -3.59
CA ILE A 78 15.27 -8.24 -4.31
C ILE A 78 15.18 -8.02 -5.82
N ILE A 79 13.97 -7.76 -6.33
CA ILE A 79 13.76 -7.49 -7.76
C ILE A 79 14.54 -6.24 -8.19
N ALA A 80 14.42 -5.15 -7.44
CA ALA A 80 15.10 -3.90 -7.74
C ALA A 80 16.63 -4.05 -7.73
N GLU A 81 17.19 -4.85 -6.82
CA GLU A 81 18.63 -5.14 -6.80
C GLU A 81 19.09 -5.94 -8.02
N ASN A 82 18.35 -7.00 -8.35
CA ASN A 82 18.70 -7.87 -9.47
C ASN A 82 18.65 -7.13 -10.81
N LEU A 83 17.74 -6.16 -10.93
CA LEU A 83 17.54 -5.38 -12.15
C LEU A 83 18.28 -4.03 -12.16
N GLY A 84 18.81 -3.60 -11.01
CA GLY A 84 19.51 -2.33 -10.85
C GLY A 84 18.59 -1.11 -10.91
N PHE A 85 17.36 -1.22 -10.38
CA PHE A 85 16.33 -0.17 -10.41
C PHE A 85 16.27 0.63 -9.12
N GLY A 86 15.95 1.92 -9.22
CA GLY A 86 15.72 2.80 -8.07
C GLY A 86 16.85 2.74 -7.02
N ASN A 87 16.46 2.78 -5.73
CA ASN A 87 17.40 2.71 -4.61
C ASN A 87 17.02 1.62 -3.58
N PRO A 88 17.26 0.33 -3.88
CA PRO A 88 16.87 -0.77 -2.99
C PRO A 88 17.55 -0.73 -1.62
N LYS A 89 18.68 -0.02 -1.49
CA LYS A 89 19.38 0.13 -0.21
C LYS A 89 18.53 0.86 0.83
N ILE A 90 17.69 1.81 0.41
CA ILE A 90 16.76 2.51 1.31
C ILE A 90 15.70 1.53 1.82
N ILE A 91 15.11 0.72 0.94
CA ILE A 91 14.11 -0.29 1.35
C ILE A 91 14.75 -1.33 2.28
N ARG A 92 15.97 -1.78 1.98
CA ARG A 92 16.71 -2.69 2.88
C ARG A 92 16.94 -2.09 4.26
N LYS A 93 17.21 -0.79 4.35
CA LYS A 93 17.34 -0.11 5.63
C LYS A 93 16.02 -0.17 6.42
N TRP A 94 14.90 0.16 5.79
CA TRP A 94 13.58 0.07 6.43
C TRP A 94 13.24 -1.35 6.90
N LEU A 95 13.59 -2.37 6.11
CA LEU A 95 13.37 -3.77 6.46
C LEU A 95 14.25 -4.25 7.62
N SER A 96 15.40 -3.59 7.84
CA SER A 96 16.32 -3.91 8.94
C SER A 96 15.96 -3.26 10.27
N ASP A 97 15.00 -2.34 10.29
CA ASP A 97 14.59 -1.65 11.52
C ASP A 97 13.84 -2.61 12.46
N GLU A 98 14.19 -2.58 13.75
CA GLU A 98 13.57 -3.44 14.77
C GLU A 98 12.10 -3.05 15.04
N CYS A 99 11.73 -1.80 14.77
CA CYS A 99 10.36 -1.32 14.89
C CYS A 99 9.52 -1.76 13.69
N LYS A 100 8.88 -2.94 13.79
CA LYS A 100 8.01 -3.46 12.73
C LYS A 100 6.89 -2.50 12.31
N PRO A 101 6.14 -1.84 13.22
CA PRO A 101 5.12 -0.87 12.82
C PRO A 101 5.68 0.36 12.10
N CYS A 102 6.95 0.70 12.29
CA CYS A 102 7.59 1.86 11.64
C CYS A 102 7.77 1.65 10.13
N ILE A 103 7.71 0.40 9.63
CA ILE A 103 7.76 0.12 8.18
C ILE A 103 6.64 0.84 7.41
N VAL A 104 5.47 1.03 8.05
CA VAL A 104 4.36 1.78 7.45
C VAL A 104 4.72 3.25 7.28
N GLU A 105 5.38 3.85 8.27
CA GLU A 105 5.83 5.25 8.22
C GLU A 105 6.93 5.42 7.18
N HIS A 106 7.89 4.50 7.14
CA HIS A 106 8.93 4.49 6.11
C HIS A 106 8.37 4.45 4.69
N VAL A 107 7.33 3.64 4.44
CA VAL A 107 6.67 3.57 3.14
C VAL A 107 5.89 4.85 2.82
N ILE A 108 5.24 5.46 3.81
CA ILE A 108 4.52 6.72 3.62
C ILE A 108 5.50 7.85 3.29
N ASP A 109 6.55 8.00 4.10
CA ASP A 109 7.54 9.08 3.96
C ASP A 109 8.44 8.87 2.74
N GLY A 110 8.72 7.61 2.40
CA GLY A 110 9.55 7.20 1.28
C GLY A 110 8.76 6.68 0.07
N TYR A 111 7.48 7.05 -0.06
CA TYR A 111 6.60 6.55 -1.13
C TYR A 111 7.24 6.67 -2.53
N ASP A 112 7.95 7.76 -2.79
CA ASP A 112 8.62 8.01 -4.06
C ASP A 112 9.68 6.95 -4.41
N GLU A 113 10.37 6.37 -3.41
CA GLU A 113 11.35 5.31 -3.63
C GLU A 113 10.69 4.01 -4.09
N VAL A 114 9.57 3.66 -3.45
CA VAL A 114 8.76 2.49 -3.82
C VAL A 114 8.15 2.70 -5.21
N TYR A 115 7.57 3.88 -5.43
CA TYR A 115 6.89 4.22 -6.67
C TYR A 115 7.84 4.27 -7.87
N ARG A 116 9.05 4.80 -7.69
CA ARG A 116 10.08 4.82 -8.72
C ARG A 116 10.47 3.41 -9.17
N ILE A 117 10.67 2.49 -8.24
CA ILE A 117 10.96 1.09 -8.57
C ILE A 117 9.78 0.47 -9.34
N MET A 118 8.54 0.76 -8.94
CA MET A 118 7.35 0.26 -9.63
C MET A 118 7.23 0.81 -11.06
N ILE A 119 7.55 2.09 -11.29
CA ILE A 119 7.58 2.66 -12.65
C ILE A 119 8.68 2.01 -13.48
N GLU A 120 9.91 1.92 -12.96
CA GLU A 120 11.02 1.32 -13.70
C GLU A 120 10.76 -0.15 -14.04
N LEU A 121 10.05 -0.87 -13.15
CA LEU A 121 9.55 -2.21 -13.42
C LEU A 121 8.52 -2.21 -14.55
N ASP A 122 7.51 -1.36 -14.49
CA ASP A 122 6.48 -1.26 -15.53
C ASP A 122 7.10 -0.93 -16.89
N ASP A 123 7.99 0.06 -16.96
CA ASP A 123 8.69 0.46 -18.19
C ASP A 123 9.50 -0.71 -18.78
N ARG A 124 10.13 -1.53 -17.93
CA ARG A 124 10.86 -2.71 -18.39
C ARG A 124 9.92 -3.83 -18.83
N LEU A 125 8.81 -4.01 -18.11
CA LEU A 125 7.81 -5.01 -18.43
C LEU A 125 7.08 -4.70 -19.75
N MET A 126 6.82 -3.43 -19.97
CA MET A 126 6.15 -2.86 -21.14
C MET A 126 7.11 -2.57 -22.29
N TRP A 127 8.42 -2.85 -22.13
CA TRP A 127 9.40 -2.61 -23.18
C TRP A 127 9.12 -3.49 -24.39
N SER A 128 8.80 -2.86 -25.52
CA SER A 128 8.46 -3.50 -26.80
C SER A 128 9.60 -4.32 -27.43
N GLY A 129 10.75 -4.46 -26.75
CA GLY A 129 11.85 -5.36 -27.11
C GLY A 129 11.75 -6.77 -26.50
N TRP A 130 10.84 -7.01 -25.55
CA TRP A 130 10.54 -8.38 -25.09
C TRP A 130 9.86 -9.33 -26.08
N PRO A 131 9.13 -8.88 -27.12
CA PRO A 131 8.64 -9.75 -28.20
C PRO A 131 9.76 -10.46 -28.97
N LEU A 132 11.03 -10.04 -28.83
CA LEU A 132 12.17 -10.72 -29.45
C LEU A 132 12.65 -11.95 -28.67
N ILE A 133 12.27 -12.11 -27.40
CA ILE A 133 12.53 -13.33 -26.61
C ILE A 133 11.22 -14.15 -26.42
N GLY A 134 10.06 -13.51 -26.52
CA GLY A 134 8.75 -14.16 -26.43
C GLY A 134 8.04 -14.30 -27.77
N LYS A 135 8.32 -15.37 -28.53
CA LYS A 135 7.33 -15.99 -29.44
C LYS A 135 6.15 -16.59 -28.63
N LEU A 136 5.55 -15.81 -27.74
CA LEU A 136 4.50 -16.24 -26.81
C LEU A 136 3.31 -15.27 -26.74
N HIS A 137 3.41 -14.12 -27.42
CA HIS A 137 2.26 -13.28 -27.73
C HIS A 137 2.15 -13.10 -29.25
N ASP A 138 1.94 -14.22 -29.93
CA ASP A 138 1.16 -14.20 -31.15
C ASP A 138 -0.31 -14.17 -30.67
N PRO A 139 -1.04 -13.04 -30.71
CA PRO A 139 -2.48 -13.16 -30.79
C PRO A 139 -2.71 -13.79 -32.18
N LEU A 140 -2.98 -15.09 -32.18
CA LEU A 140 -3.48 -15.79 -33.35
C LEU A 140 -4.50 -14.89 -34.06
N LYS A 141 -4.21 -14.66 -35.34
CA LYS A 141 -4.99 -13.92 -36.35
C LYS A 141 -6.50 -13.92 -36.14
#